data_AF-A0A4W6EQV0-F1
#
_entry.id   AF-A0A4W6EQV0-F1
#
_cell.length_a   1.000
_cell.length_b   1.000
_cell.length_c   1.000
_cell.angle_alpha   90.00
_cell.angle_beta   90.00
_cell.angle_gamma   90.00
#
_symmetry.space_group_name_H-M   'P 1'
#
loop_
_entity.id
_entity.type
_entity.pdbx_description
1 polymer ?
#
loop_
_entity_poly.entity_id
_entity_poly.type
_entity_poly.pdbx_seq_one_letter_code
_entity_poly.pdbx_strand_id
1 'polypeptide(L)'
;MASPGLFHHHCSGDSQLSCWMGEAELERAAILEGKAFNVTIRSDRRNTCKGTHLVYACVGYCESSAFPSRYSVLVASNFTHNITSASRCCTISKDAKVKVRLDCPRGRHHDEIEILTAKACRCDMCRKSRY
;
A
#
# COMPACT_ATOMS: atom_id res chain seq x y z
N MET A 1 23.70 -14.06 16.90
CA MET A 1 23.54 -14.57 15.53
C MET A 1 22.09 -15.00 15.38
N ALA A 2 21.31 -14.29 14.58
CA ALA A 2 19.87 -14.50 14.41
C ALA A 2 19.62 -15.53 13.30
N SER A 3 18.95 -16.63 13.63
CA SER A 3 18.39 -17.55 12.65
C SER A 3 16.95 -17.15 12.32
N PRO A 4 16.49 -17.32 11.07
CA PRO A 4 15.21 -16.79 10.61
C PRO A 4 14.06 -17.61 11.17
N GLY A 5 13.10 -16.95 11.81
CA GLY A 5 11.86 -17.55 12.29
C GLY A 5 11.04 -18.09 11.11
N LEU A 6 10.94 -19.41 11.02
CA LEU A 6 9.92 -20.12 10.24
C LEU A 6 8.55 -19.73 10.81
N PHE A 7 7.83 -18.85 10.13
CA PHE A 7 6.37 -18.79 10.30
C PHE A 7 5.80 -20.07 9.69
N HIS A 8 5.53 -21.06 10.53
CA HIS A 8 4.80 -22.26 10.13
C HIS A 8 3.39 -21.87 9.71
N HIS A 9 3.11 -21.89 8.41
CA HIS A 9 1.77 -21.88 7.87
C HIS A 9 1.13 -23.25 8.12
N HIS A 10 0.32 -23.37 9.16
CA HIS A 10 -0.51 -24.55 9.39
C HIS A 10 -1.86 -24.33 8.69
N CYS A 11 -2.01 -24.83 7.46
CA CYS A 11 -3.33 -25.05 6.87
C CYS A 11 -3.65 -26.52 7.10
N SER A 12 -4.51 -26.80 8.10
CA SER A 12 -4.88 -28.15 8.49
C SER A 12 -5.73 -28.80 7.39
N GLY A 13 -5.37 -30.02 7.03
CA GLY A 13 -5.80 -30.75 5.82
C GLY A 13 -7.10 -31.54 5.94
N ASP A 14 -8.02 -31.18 6.82
CA ASP A 14 -9.32 -31.86 6.91
C ASP A 14 -10.45 -30.84 7.06
N SER A 15 -11.42 -30.90 6.15
CA SER A 15 -12.73 -30.26 6.27
C SER A 15 -12.75 -28.73 6.26
N GLN A 16 -12.85 -28.16 5.05
CA GLN A 16 -13.75 -27.05 4.74
C GLN A 16 -13.88 -25.89 5.76
N LEU A 17 -12.79 -25.33 6.27
CA LEU A 17 -12.79 -23.99 6.89
C LEU A 17 -11.43 -23.33 6.65
N SER A 18 -11.34 -22.59 5.54
CA SER A 18 -10.71 -21.28 5.47
C SER A 18 -9.49 -21.01 6.39
N CYS A 19 -8.31 -20.83 5.79
CA CYS A 19 -7.13 -20.28 6.49
C CYS A 19 -7.38 -18.79 6.83
N TRP A 20 -8.32 -18.54 7.77
CA TRP A 20 -8.54 -17.24 8.39
C TRP A 20 -7.37 -16.98 9.33
N MET A 21 -6.56 -15.97 9.01
CA MET A 21 -5.74 -15.34 10.03
C MET A 21 -6.66 -14.45 10.87
N GLY A 22 -7.14 -15.01 11.99
CA GLY A 22 -7.64 -14.28 13.15
C GLY A 22 -8.99 -13.58 12.99
N GLU A 23 -9.94 -13.97 13.84
CA GLU A 23 -11.06 -13.12 14.21
C GLU A 23 -10.53 -11.77 14.73
N ALA A 24 -10.56 -10.76 13.88
CA ALA A 24 -10.71 -9.37 14.30
C ALA A 24 -12.14 -8.97 13.96
N GLU A 25 -13.11 -9.64 14.60
CA GLU A 25 -14.48 -9.19 14.63
C GLU A 25 -14.55 -7.95 15.52
N LEU A 26 -14.27 -6.81 14.92
CA LEU A 26 -14.95 -5.58 15.29
C LEU A 26 -15.03 -4.71 14.04
N GLU A 27 -16.27 -4.56 13.57
CA GLU A 27 -16.78 -3.60 12.60
C GLU A 27 -16.43 -2.13 12.96
N ARG A 28 -15.15 -1.81 13.04
CA ARG A 28 -14.67 -0.45 13.04
C ARG A 28 -13.82 -0.35 11.81
N ALA A 29 -14.43 0.25 10.78
CA ALA A 29 -13.81 0.90 9.65
C ALA A 29 -12.30 0.69 9.66
N ALA A 30 -11.78 -0.15 8.75
CA ALA A 30 -10.35 -0.19 8.43
C ALA A 30 -9.80 1.22 8.66
N ILE A 31 -8.79 1.38 9.52
CA ILE A 31 -8.19 2.68 9.84
C ILE A 31 -7.54 3.15 8.53
N LEU A 32 -8.38 3.67 7.64
CA LEU A 32 -8.09 4.21 6.33
C LEU A 32 -7.92 5.71 6.55
N GLU A 33 -7.16 6.04 7.58
CA GLU A 33 -6.85 7.41 7.91
C GLU A 33 -5.70 7.86 7.02
N GLY A 34 -5.84 9.05 6.44
CA GLY A 34 -4.70 9.76 5.91
C GLY A 34 -3.78 10.13 7.07
N LYS A 35 -2.58 9.57 7.12
CA LYS A 35 -1.55 10.01 8.07
C LYS A 35 -0.78 11.16 7.45
N ALA A 36 -0.73 12.27 8.16
CA ALA A 36 0.00 13.45 7.74
C ALA A 36 1.51 13.25 7.95
N PHE A 37 2.32 13.63 6.97
CA PHE A 37 3.77 13.57 7.04
C PHE A 37 4.40 14.71 6.24
N ASN A 38 5.58 15.15 6.67
CA ASN A 38 6.33 16.21 6.01
C ASN A 38 7.21 15.61 4.91
N VAL A 39 6.96 16.03 3.67
CA VAL A 39 7.84 15.72 2.55
C VAL A 39 8.75 16.89 2.29
N THR A 40 10.04 16.61 2.09
CA THR A 40 11.00 17.59 1.61
C THR A 40 11.33 17.25 0.17
N ILE A 41 11.02 18.17 -0.74
CA ILE A 41 11.26 18.04 -2.16
C ILE A 41 12.53 18.79 -2.51
N ARG A 42 13.33 18.21 -3.40
CA ARG A 42 14.53 18.82 -3.95
C ARG A 42 14.49 18.70 -5.47
N SER A 43 14.67 19.81 -6.18
CA SER A 43 14.55 19.85 -7.64
C SER A 43 15.88 19.60 -8.37
N ASP A 44 17.00 20.01 -7.77
CA ASP A 44 18.30 20.00 -8.42
C ASP A 44 19.23 18.89 -7.90
N ARG A 45 20.08 18.34 -8.77
CA ARG A 45 21.13 17.37 -8.39
C ARG A 45 22.11 17.91 -7.35
N ARG A 46 22.18 19.24 -7.19
CA ARG A 46 23.03 19.91 -6.19
C ARG A 46 22.31 20.15 -4.86
N ASN A 47 21.04 19.74 -4.71
CA ASN A 47 20.21 19.90 -3.51
C ASN A 47 20.11 21.36 -2.99
N THR A 48 20.28 22.34 -3.87
CA THR A 48 20.24 23.77 -3.53
C THR A 48 18.82 24.35 -3.51
N CYS A 49 17.89 23.76 -4.26
CA CYS A 49 16.48 24.14 -4.26
C CYS A 49 15.67 23.16 -3.40
N LYS A 50 15.02 23.65 -2.35
CA LYS A 50 14.24 22.81 -1.43
C LYS A 50 12.89 23.43 -1.10
N GLY A 51 11.90 22.57 -0.86
CA GLY A 51 10.61 22.97 -0.31
C GLY A 51 10.06 21.87 0.57
N THR A 52 9.40 22.24 1.67
CA THR A 52 8.77 21.29 2.58
C THR A 52 7.26 21.51 2.54
N HIS A 53 6.51 20.40 2.48
CA HIS A 53 5.05 20.45 2.48
C HIS A 53 4.48 19.33 3.32
N LEU A 54 3.36 19.60 4.00
CA LEU A 54 2.58 18.58 4.71
C LEU A 54 1.68 17.86 3.71
N VAL A 55 1.77 16.53 3.63
CA VAL A 55 0.91 15.70 2.78
C VAL A 55 0.36 14.53 3.58
N TYR A 56 -0.66 13.88 3.02
CA TYR A 56 -1.31 12.72 3.62
C TYR A 56 -1.00 11.46 2.81
N ALA A 57 -0.70 10.36 3.49
CA ALA A 57 -0.55 9.03 2.90
C ALA A 57 -1.51 8.03 3.54
N CYS A 58 -1.81 6.98 2.80
CA CYS A 58 -2.64 5.89 3.29
C CYS A 58 -1.82 4.92 4.13
N VAL A 59 -2.22 4.75 5.40
CA VAL A 59 -1.63 3.78 6.33
C VAL A 59 -2.76 3.08 7.04
N GLY A 60 -2.86 1.76 6.90
CA GLY A 60 -3.92 0.98 7.51
C GLY A 60 -3.77 -0.52 7.27
N TYR A 61 -4.58 -1.30 7.97
CA TYR A 61 -4.68 -2.75 7.80
C TYR A 61 -5.82 -3.08 6.82
N CYS A 62 -5.55 -4.00 5.91
CA CYS A 62 -6.52 -4.56 4.98
C CYS A 62 -6.50 -6.08 5.06
N GLU A 63 -7.68 -6.66 5.24
CA GLU A 63 -7.84 -8.10 5.30
C GLU A 63 -7.44 -8.76 3.97
N SER A 64 -6.60 -9.77 4.06
CA SER A 64 -6.14 -10.58 2.92
C SER A 64 -6.45 -12.04 3.19
N SER A 65 -6.74 -12.81 2.14
CA SER A 65 -7.09 -14.22 2.27
C SER A 65 -6.36 -15.09 1.26
N ALA A 66 -6.23 -16.38 1.58
CA ALA A 66 -5.73 -17.41 0.69
C ALA A 66 -6.62 -18.65 0.81
N PHE A 67 -6.98 -19.22 -0.33
CA PHE A 67 -7.89 -20.35 -0.40
C PHE A 67 -7.48 -21.29 -1.54
N PRO A 68 -7.82 -22.59 -1.48
CA PRO A 68 -7.61 -23.51 -2.59
C PRO A 68 -8.17 -22.94 -3.89
N SER A 69 -7.38 -22.97 -4.96
CA SER A 69 -7.82 -22.47 -6.26
C SER A 69 -9.09 -23.17 -6.71
N ARG A 70 -10.02 -22.40 -7.28
CA ARG A 70 -11.23 -22.98 -7.90
C ARG A 70 -10.82 -23.95 -9.01
N TYR A 71 -11.63 -24.99 -9.22
CA TYR A 71 -11.35 -26.01 -10.24
C TYR A 71 -11.08 -25.42 -11.63
N SER A 72 -11.80 -24.35 -12.02
CA SER A 72 -11.56 -23.64 -13.27
C SER A 72 -10.14 -23.04 -13.38
N VAL A 73 -9.58 -22.53 -12.28
CA VAL A 73 -8.22 -21.98 -12.22
C VAL A 73 -7.18 -23.09 -12.23
N LEU A 74 -7.45 -24.21 -11.56
CA LEU A 74 -6.59 -25.39 -11.58
C LEU A 74 -6.43 -25.92 -13.01
N VAL A 75 -7.54 -26.16 -13.71
CA VAL A 75 -7.50 -26.66 -15.10
C VAL A 75 -6.83 -25.67 -16.03
N ALA A 76 -7.14 -24.37 -15.93
CA ALA A 76 -6.54 -23.34 -16.78
C ALA A 76 -5.02 -23.16 -16.55
N SER A 77 -4.52 -23.51 -15.36
CA SER A 77 -3.09 -23.43 -15.01
C SER A 77 -2.35 -24.75 -15.14
N ASN A 78 -2.96 -25.80 -15.71
CA ASN A 78 -2.40 -27.17 -15.68
C ASN A 78 -2.00 -27.62 -14.27
N PHE A 79 -2.83 -27.33 -13.28
CA PHE A 79 -2.62 -27.67 -11.86
C PHE A 79 -1.32 -27.12 -11.27
N THR A 80 -0.77 -26.05 -11.85
CA THR A 80 0.40 -25.35 -11.30
C THR A 80 -0.01 -24.28 -10.28
N HIS A 81 -1.23 -23.74 -10.36
CA HIS A 81 -1.71 -22.70 -9.47
C HIS A 81 -2.72 -23.24 -8.45
N ASN A 82 -2.21 -23.94 -7.43
CA ASN A 82 -3.03 -24.70 -6.48
C ASN A 82 -3.74 -23.85 -5.41
N ILE A 83 -3.20 -22.67 -5.12
CA ILE A 83 -3.72 -21.73 -4.12
C ILE A 83 -4.01 -20.41 -4.82
N THR A 84 -5.19 -19.83 -4.56
CA THR A 84 -5.53 -18.48 -4.98
C THR A 84 -5.50 -17.57 -3.76
N SER A 85 -4.74 -16.48 -3.86
CA SER A 85 -4.63 -15.48 -2.80
C SER A 85 -5.29 -14.17 -3.23
N ALA A 86 -6.12 -13.61 -2.36
CA ALA A 86 -6.67 -12.26 -2.47
C ALA A 86 -5.88 -11.34 -1.52
N SER A 87 -4.80 -10.74 -2.03
CA SER A 87 -4.03 -9.74 -1.29
C SER A 87 -4.67 -8.36 -1.43
N ARG A 88 -5.06 -7.76 -0.29
CA ARG A 88 -5.55 -6.38 -0.23
C ARG A 88 -4.52 -5.46 0.41
N CYS A 89 -4.29 -4.32 -0.22
CA CYS A 89 -3.42 -3.26 0.25
C CYS A 89 -4.25 -2.00 0.55
N CYS A 90 -3.82 -1.24 1.55
CA CYS A 90 -4.34 0.10 1.80
C CYS A 90 -3.79 1.05 0.71
N THR A 91 -4.65 1.57 -0.15
CA THR A 91 -4.27 2.43 -1.28
C THR A 91 -5.07 3.73 -1.33
N ILE A 92 -4.56 4.71 -2.07
CA ILE A 92 -5.24 5.99 -2.30
C ILE A 92 -6.47 5.74 -3.18
N SER A 93 -7.65 6.11 -2.69
CA SER A 93 -8.91 6.03 -3.45
C SER A 93 -9.30 7.37 -4.07
N LYS A 94 -8.91 8.47 -3.42
CA LYS A 94 -9.02 9.85 -3.91
C LYS A 94 -7.76 10.59 -3.55
N ASP A 95 -7.21 11.33 -4.50
CA ASP A 95 -6.03 12.16 -4.36
C ASP A 95 -6.35 13.64 -4.62
N ALA A 96 -5.43 14.51 -4.23
CA ALA A 96 -5.39 15.89 -4.66
C ALA A 96 -3.95 16.27 -5.01
N LYS A 97 -3.82 17.18 -5.97
CA LYS A 97 -2.54 17.79 -6.31
C LYS A 97 -2.34 19.03 -5.45
N VAL A 98 -1.16 19.16 -4.86
CA VAL A 98 -0.75 20.38 -4.15
C VAL A 98 0.55 20.90 -4.75
N LYS A 99 0.60 22.22 -4.92
CA LYS A 99 1.76 22.93 -5.48
C LYS A 99 2.72 23.28 -4.36
N VAL A 100 3.97 22.84 -4.48
CA VAL A 100 5.04 23.14 -3.54
C VAL A 100 5.94 24.19 -4.15
N ARG A 101 6.10 25.31 -3.44
CA ARG A 101 7.06 26.35 -3.78
C ARG A 101 8.45 25.91 -3.32
N LEU A 102 9.43 26.03 -4.20
CA LEU A 102 10.81 25.77 -3.87
C LEU A 102 11.55 27.07 -3.58
N ASP A 103 12.36 27.05 -2.52
CA ASP A 103 13.27 28.12 -2.17
C ASP A 103 14.67 27.81 -2.73
N CYS A 104 15.13 28.66 -3.65
CA CYS A 104 16.42 28.55 -4.30
C CYS A 104 17.31 29.76 -3.96
N PRO A 105 18.59 29.58 -3.58
CA PRO A 105 19.46 30.61 -3.01
C PRO A 105 19.87 31.76 -3.94
N ARG A 106 19.43 31.77 -5.21
CA ARG A 106 19.80 32.81 -6.19
C ARG A 106 18.60 33.53 -6.82
N GLY A 107 17.40 33.38 -6.27
CA GLY A 107 16.19 34.05 -6.78
C GLY A 107 15.84 33.70 -8.23
N ARG A 108 16.48 32.70 -8.83
CA ARG A 108 16.21 32.21 -10.18
C ARG A 108 15.06 31.21 -10.08
N HIS A 109 13.87 31.69 -10.40
CA HIS A 109 12.62 30.95 -10.54
C HIS A 109 12.16 30.20 -9.28
N HIS A 110 10.97 30.57 -8.80
CA HIS A 110 10.20 29.67 -7.95
C HIS A 110 9.61 28.59 -8.86
N ASP A 111 10.26 27.44 -8.91
CA ASP A 111 9.67 26.28 -9.56
C ASP A 111 8.55 25.75 -8.67
N GLU A 112 7.33 25.66 -9.23
CA GLU A 112 6.21 24.98 -8.59
C GLU A 112 6.25 23.51 -9.00
N ILE A 113 6.39 22.63 -8.02
CA ILE A 113 6.26 21.18 -8.24
C ILE A 113 4.89 20.75 -7.72
N GLU A 114 4.17 20.00 -8.53
CA GLU A 114 2.94 19.35 -8.11
C GLU A 114 3.26 18.00 -7.47
N ILE A 115 2.75 17.78 -6.25
CA ILE A 115 2.80 16.48 -5.58
C ILE A 115 1.39 15.99 -5.27
N LEU A 116 1.27 14.68 -5.13
CA LEU A 116 0.03 14.03 -4.73
C LEU A 116 -0.08 13.94 -3.22
N THR A 117 -1.27 14.21 -2.71
CA THR A 117 -1.67 13.94 -1.33
C THR A 117 -2.94 13.09 -1.32
N ALA A 118 -3.02 12.12 -0.42
CA ALA A 118 -4.22 11.33 -0.24
C ALA A 118 -5.36 12.20 0.34
N LYS A 119 -6.58 12.00 -0.16
CA LYS A 119 -7.83 12.58 0.38
C LYS A 119 -8.73 11.50 0.97
N ALA A 120 -8.66 10.29 0.43
CA ALA A 120 -9.32 9.12 0.98
C ALA A 120 -8.51 7.88 0.67
N CYS A 121 -8.62 6.89 1.55
CA CYS A 121 -7.96 5.60 1.42
C CYS A 121 -9.00 4.49 1.29
N ARG A 122 -8.65 3.38 0.67
CA ARG A 122 -9.47 2.17 0.61
C ARG A 122 -8.61 0.91 0.60
N CYS A 123 -9.18 -0.22 1.00
CA CYS A 123 -8.59 -1.52 0.72
C CYS A 123 -8.92 -1.92 -0.72
N ASP A 124 -7.89 -2.20 -1.51
CA ASP A 124 -8.01 -2.66 -2.90
C ASP A 124 -6.97 -3.77 -3.14
N MET A 125 -7.07 -4.48 -4.27
CA MET A 125 -6.05 -5.43 -4.68
C MET A 125 -4.68 -4.75 -4.73
N CYS A 126 -3.67 -5.40 -4.17
CA CYS A 126 -2.30 -4.91 -4.26
C CYS A 126 -1.85 -4.85 -5.72
N ARG A 127 -1.78 -3.64 -6.28
CA ARG A 127 -1.23 -3.41 -7.62
C ARG A 127 0.24 -3.06 -7.46
N LYS A 128 1.10 -3.64 -8.30
CA LYS A 128 2.48 -3.18 -8.43
C LYS A 128 2.42 -1.76 -9.00
N SER A 129 2.71 -0.76 -8.18
CA SER A 129 2.59 0.65 -8.57
C SER A 129 3.54 0.97 -9.72
N ARG A 130 3.03 1.65 -10.75
CA ARG A 130 3.83 2.37 -11.77
C ARG A 130 3.89 3.87 -11.44
N TYR A 131 4.13 4.23 -10.19
CA TYR A 131 4.35 5.63 -9.79
C TYR A 131 5.83 5.93 -9.80
#